data_AF-A0A969WJA4-F1
#
_entry.id   AF-A0A969WJA4-F1
#
_cell.length_a   1.000
_cell.length_b   1.000
_cell.length_c   1.000
_cell.angle_alpha   90.00
_cell.angle_beta   90.00
_cell.angle_gamma   90.00
#
_symmetry.space_group_name_H-M   'P 1'
#
loop_
_entity.id
_entity.type
_entity.pdbx_description
1 polymer ?
#
loop_
_entity_poly.entity_id
_entity_poly.type
_entity_poly.pdbx_seq_one_letter_code
_entity_poly.pdbx_strand_id
1 'polypeptide(L)'
;QDDLTTHAVVLGMTGSGKTGLCLDLLEEAALNNVPALLIDPKGDITNAILHFPDLAPADFAPWINAAVAERKGKTVEQAAQETADLWRSGLAGWEIGPERIQALKNSVQFSVYSPGSDSCIDPGLAK
;
A
#
# COMPACT_ATOMS: atom_id res chain seq x y z
N GLN A 1 -16.43 17.46 16.81
CA GLN A 1 -16.43 16.93 15.44
C GLN A 1 -16.62 15.44 15.62
N ASP A 2 -17.85 14.95 15.40
CA ASP A 2 -18.27 13.58 15.73
C ASP A 2 -18.81 12.87 14.47
N ASP A 3 -18.06 12.90 13.36
CA ASP A 3 -18.57 12.37 12.08
C ASP A 3 -18.27 10.87 11.84
N LEU A 4 -17.46 10.23 12.69
CA LEU A 4 -17.14 8.79 12.58
C LEU A 4 -17.66 7.94 13.74
N THR A 5 -18.52 8.47 14.61
CA THR A 5 -19.07 7.73 15.77
C THR A 5 -20.22 6.79 15.41
N THR A 6 -20.62 6.72 14.14
CA THR A 6 -21.77 5.94 13.69
C THR A 6 -21.37 5.09 12.48
N HIS A 7 -21.09 3.82 12.73
CA HIS A 7 -20.79 2.73 11.79
C HIS A 7 -20.95 3.04 10.29
N ALA A 8 -19.89 2.87 9.51
CA ALA A 8 -19.93 2.92 8.05
C ALA A 8 -20.04 1.50 7.45
N VAL A 9 -20.79 1.37 6.36
CA VAL A 9 -20.89 0.12 5.57
C VAL A 9 -20.60 0.43 4.11
N VAL A 10 -19.60 -0.23 3.53
CA VAL A 10 -19.22 -0.10 2.12
C VAL A 10 -19.76 -1.31 1.33
N LEU A 11 -20.72 -1.08 0.44
CA LEU A 11 -21.35 -2.11 -0.39
C LEU A 11 -21.07 -1.87 -1.88
N GLY A 12 -20.95 -2.95 -2.66
CA GLY A 12 -20.67 -2.86 -4.10
C GLY A 12 -20.19 -4.17 -4.71
N MET A 13 -20.34 -4.29 -6.04
CA MET A 13 -19.90 -5.48 -6.79
C MET A 13 -18.38 -5.63 -6.84
N THR A 14 -17.86 -6.80 -7.18
CA THR A 14 -16.41 -7.00 -7.40
C THR A 14 -15.89 -6.02 -8.47
N GLY A 15 -14.73 -5.40 -8.23
CA GLY A 15 -14.15 -4.40 -9.13
C GLY A 15 -14.69 -2.98 -8.96
N SER A 16 -15.65 -2.74 -8.04
CA SER A 16 -16.21 -1.39 -7.81
C SER A 16 -15.34 -0.46 -6.95
N GLY A 17 -14.10 -0.85 -6.64
CA GLY A 17 -13.17 -0.02 -5.86
C GLY A 17 -13.33 -0.03 -4.34
N LYS A 18 -14.15 -0.92 -3.75
CA LYS A 18 -14.37 -0.97 -2.29
C LYS A 18 -13.06 -1.06 -1.48
N THR A 19 -12.16 -1.97 -1.88
CA THR A 19 -10.87 -2.14 -1.19
C THR A 19 -10.03 -0.88 -1.30
N GLY A 20 -9.98 -0.23 -2.47
CA GLY A 20 -9.29 1.03 -2.67
C GLY A 20 -9.82 2.14 -1.77
N LEU A 21 -11.15 2.31 -1.71
CA LEU A 21 -11.77 3.29 -0.80
C LEU A 21 -11.40 3.02 0.68
N CYS A 22 -11.39 1.76 1.10
CA CYS A 22 -10.97 1.42 2.46
C CYS A 22 -9.50 1.78 2.70
N LEU A 23 -8.61 1.51 1.74
CA LEU A 23 -7.20 1.87 1.82
C LEU A 23 -7.04 3.40 1.95
N ASP A 24 -7.70 4.18 1.10
CA ASP A 24 -7.65 5.64 1.17
C ASP A 24 -8.09 6.16 2.56
N LEU A 25 -9.19 5.62 3.11
CA LEU A 25 -9.66 5.99 4.45
C LEU A 25 -8.66 5.63 5.55
N LEU A 26 -7.95 4.51 5.40
CA LEU A 26 -6.94 4.06 6.35
C LEU A 26 -5.67 4.90 6.29
N GLU A 27 -5.23 5.29 5.09
CA GLU A 27 -4.10 6.19 4.90
C GLU A 27 -4.38 7.55 5.55
N GLU A 28 -5.59 8.09 5.35
CA GLU A 28 -6.02 9.33 6.01
C GLU A 28 -6.12 9.16 7.54
N ALA A 29 -6.65 8.05 8.03
CA ALA A 29 -6.67 7.76 9.47
C ALA A 29 -5.25 7.72 10.06
N ALA A 30 -4.31 7.07 9.38
CA ALA A 30 -2.92 7.00 9.79
C ALA A 30 -2.24 8.38 9.80
N LEU A 31 -2.43 9.19 8.76
CA LEU A 31 -1.88 10.56 8.70
C LEU A 31 -2.44 11.47 9.79
N ASN A 32 -3.69 11.24 10.21
CA ASN A 32 -4.35 11.99 11.28
C ASN A 32 -4.13 11.38 12.68
N ASN A 33 -3.26 10.38 12.82
CA ASN A 33 -2.98 9.67 14.08
C ASN A 33 -4.23 9.05 14.74
N VAL A 34 -5.17 8.58 13.92
CA VAL A 34 -6.36 7.86 14.39
C VAL A 34 -6.04 6.37 14.44
N PRO A 35 -6.13 5.71 15.61
CA PRO A 35 -5.84 4.28 15.72
C PRO A 35 -6.88 3.45 14.96
N ALA A 36 -6.43 2.48 14.16
CA ALA A 36 -7.28 1.59 13.38
C ALA A 36 -6.86 0.12 13.58
N LEU A 37 -7.86 -0.78 13.65
CA LEU A 37 -7.67 -2.23 13.63
C LEU A 37 -8.41 -2.80 12.43
N LEU A 38 -7.70 -3.57 11.62
CA LEU A 38 -8.21 -4.15 10.39
C LEU A 38 -8.26 -5.67 10.52
N ILE A 39 -9.39 -6.25 10.13
CA ILE A 39 -9.56 -7.70 10.05
C ILE A 39 -9.72 -8.02 8.57
N ASP A 40 -8.65 -8.52 7.97
CA ASP A 40 -8.61 -8.85 6.56
C ASP A 40 -8.56 -10.38 6.35
N PRO A 41 -9.71 -11.04 6.14
CA PRO A 41 -9.74 -12.47 5.87
C PRO A 41 -9.23 -12.84 4.46
N LYS A 42 -9.08 -11.86 3.55
CA LYS A 42 -8.62 -12.09 2.17
C LYS A 42 -7.13 -11.84 1.99
N GLY A 43 -6.53 -11.02 2.84
CA GLY A 43 -5.12 -10.65 2.80
C GLY A 43 -4.78 -9.60 1.74
N ASP A 44 -5.77 -9.03 1.04
CA ASP A 44 -5.56 -8.05 -0.02
C ASP A 44 -5.19 -6.66 0.49
N ILE A 45 -5.53 -6.35 1.75
CA ILE A 45 -5.25 -5.08 2.41
C ILE A 45 -3.79 -4.99 2.86
N THR A 46 -3.07 -6.11 2.96
CA THR A 46 -1.62 -6.12 3.31
C THR A 46 -0.76 -5.33 2.32
N ASN A 47 -1.24 -5.11 1.09
CA ASN A 47 -0.60 -4.22 0.12
C ASN A 47 -0.46 -2.78 0.61
N ALA A 48 -1.27 -2.35 1.59
CA ALA A 48 -1.15 -1.05 2.25
C ALA A 48 0.23 -0.81 2.90
N ILE A 49 1.04 -1.85 3.08
CA ILE A 49 2.36 -1.76 3.71
C ILE A 49 3.44 -1.43 2.66
N LEU A 50 3.13 -1.53 1.36
CA LEU A 50 4.06 -1.29 0.25
C LEU A 50 4.24 0.20 -0.05
N HIS A 51 4.74 0.95 0.93
CA HIS A 51 5.11 2.35 0.76
C HIS A 51 6.52 2.46 0.16
N PHE A 52 6.62 3.03 -1.04
CA PHE A 52 7.88 3.35 -1.73
C PHE A 52 8.06 4.87 -1.85
N PRO A 53 8.57 5.57 -0.80
CA PRO A 53 8.70 7.03 -0.83
C PRO A 53 9.60 7.54 -1.95
N ASP A 54 10.70 6.84 -2.24
CA ASP A 54 11.66 7.24 -3.26
C ASP A 54 11.16 6.97 -4.69
N LEU A 55 10.12 6.13 -4.82
CA LEU A 55 9.59 5.64 -6.09
C LEU A 55 10.74 5.21 -7.02
N ALA A 56 11.75 4.53 -6.47
CA ALA A 56 12.93 4.16 -7.23
C ALA A 56 12.63 2.91 -8.05
N PRO A 57 13.16 2.78 -9.28
CA PRO A 57 13.00 1.55 -10.07
C PRO A 57 13.40 0.28 -9.30
N ALA A 58 14.41 0.38 -8.44
CA ALA A 58 14.87 -0.72 -7.61
C ALA A 58 13.81 -1.20 -6.60
N ASP A 59 12.91 -0.32 -6.15
CA ASP A 59 11.80 -0.68 -5.25
C ASP A 59 10.77 -1.55 -5.97
N PHE A 60 10.59 -1.33 -7.28
CA PHE A 60 9.64 -2.06 -8.12
C PHE A 60 10.19 -3.37 -8.68
N ALA A 61 11.51 -3.45 -8.90
CA ALA A 61 12.14 -4.61 -9.55
C ALA A 61 11.80 -5.99 -8.93
N PRO A 62 11.73 -6.16 -7.59
CA PRO A 62 11.33 -7.43 -6.97
C PRO A 62 9.89 -7.85 -7.29
N TRP A 63 9.03 -6.90 -7.65
CA TRP A 63 7.61 -7.11 -7.93
C TRP A 63 7.31 -7.28 -9.42
N ILE A 64 8.31 -7.07 -10.28
CA ILE A 64 8.17 -7.28 -11.72
C ILE A 64 8.22 -8.78 -12.05
N ASN A 65 7.20 -9.25 -12.76
CA ASN A 65 7.20 -10.59 -13.31
C ASN A 65 8.08 -10.66 -14.58
N ALA A 66 9.24 -11.32 -14.47
CA ALA A 66 10.21 -11.46 -15.55
C ALA A 66 9.61 -12.07 -16.83
N ALA A 67 8.75 -13.10 -16.72
CA ALA A 67 8.15 -13.75 -17.89
C ALA A 67 7.16 -12.81 -18.63
N VAL A 68 6.48 -11.92 -17.90
CA VAL A 68 5.61 -10.90 -18.51
C VAL A 68 6.42 -9.81 -19.18
N ALA A 69 7.52 -9.37 -18.55
CA ALA A 69 8.45 -8.41 -19.12
C ALA A 69 9.07 -8.94 -20.43
N GLU A 70 9.53 -10.19 -20.42
CA GLU A 70 10.12 -10.86 -21.59
C GLU A 70 9.12 -10.98 -22.75
N ARG A 71 7.88 -11.39 -22.49
CA ARG A 71 6.81 -11.43 -23.52
C ARG A 71 6.53 -10.06 -24.14
N LYS A 72 6.80 -8.97 -23.42
CA LYS A 72 6.70 -7.59 -23.91
C LYS A 72 7.99 -7.07 -24.53
N GLY A 73 9.03 -7.90 -24.63
CA GLY A 73 10.34 -7.54 -25.17
C GLY A 73 11.14 -6.61 -24.27
N LYS A 74 10.92 -6.63 -22.95
CA LYS A 74 11.54 -5.73 -21.98
C LYS A 74 12.35 -6.50 -20.94
N THR A 75 13.43 -5.91 -20.45
CA THR A 75 14.13 -6.43 -19.27
C THR A 75 13.35 -6.09 -17.99
N VAL A 76 13.67 -6.76 -16.89
CA VAL A 76 13.08 -6.46 -15.58
C VAL A 76 13.37 -5.01 -15.17
N GLU A 77 14.58 -4.53 -15.41
CA GLU A 77 15.01 -3.18 -15.09
C GLU A 77 14.24 -2.14 -15.91
N GLN A 78 14.03 -2.39 -17.20
CA GLN A 78 13.23 -1.51 -18.05
C GLN A 78 11.78 -1.46 -17.59
N ALA A 79 11.18 -2.62 -17.30
CA ALA A 79 9.81 -2.67 -16.80
C ALA A 79 9.67 -2.01 -15.42
N ALA A 80 10.68 -2.14 -14.55
CA ALA A 80 10.71 -1.49 -13.25
C ALA A 80 10.83 0.04 -13.36
N GLN A 81 11.68 0.54 -14.27
CA GLN A 81 11.81 1.97 -14.57
C GLN A 81 10.49 2.56 -15.09
N GLU A 82 9.87 1.91 -16.08
CA GLU A 82 8.57 2.33 -16.59
C GLU A 82 7.48 2.33 -15.52
N THR A 83 7.49 1.35 -14.62
CA THR A 83 6.54 1.28 -13.49
C THR A 83 6.77 2.43 -12.51
N ALA A 84 8.02 2.71 -12.16
CA ALA A 84 8.37 3.84 -11.29
C ALA A 84 7.92 5.18 -11.88
N ASP A 85 8.14 5.39 -13.18
CA ASP A 85 7.75 6.62 -13.86
C ASP A 85 6.22 6.76 -13.98
N LEU A 86 5.52 5.65 -14.23
CA LEU A 86 4.05 5.60 -14.21
C LEU A 86 3.50 5.99 -12.85
N TRP A 87 4.07 5.44 -11.76
CA TRP A 87 3.63 5.77 -10.40
C TRP A 87 3.92 7.23 -10.06
N ARG A 88 5.14 7.71 -10.35
CA ARG A 88 5.53 9.10 -10.09
C ARG A 88 4.63 10.09 -10.82
N SER A 89 4.36 9.85 -12.10
CA SER A 89 3.48 10.72 -12.90
C SER A 89 2.02 10.62 -12.46
N GLY A 90 1.53 9.42 -12.14
CA GLY A 90 0.20 9.19 -11.62
C GLY A 90 -0.04 9.94 -10.31
N LEU A 91 0.82 9.74 -9.31
CA LEU A 91 0.73 10.39 -8.00
C LEU A 91 0.89 11.91 -8.09
N ALA A 92 1.80 12.41 -8.92
CA ALA A 92 1.95 13.84 -9.15
C ALA A 92 0.68 14.48 -9.74
N GLY A 93 -0.07 13.74 -10.57
CA GLY A 93 -1.37 14.18 -11.09
C GLY A 93 -2.45 14.38 -10.02
N TRP A 94 -2.27 13.81 -8.83
CA TRP A 94 -3.12 13.96 -7.65
C TRP A 94 -2.48 14.83 -6.56
N GLU A 95 -1.40 15.56 -6.89
CA GLU A 95 -0.65 16.39 -5.94
C GLU A 95 -0.06 15.58 -4.77
N ILE A 96 0.21 14.30 -4.99
CA ILE A 96 0.86 13.42 -4.01
C ILE A 96 2.34 13.32 -4.35
N GLY A 97 3.18 13.95 -3.53
CA GLY A 97 4.63 13.87 -3.62
C GLY A 97 5.26 12.82 -2.69
N PRO A 98 6.56 12.51 -2.87
CA PRO A 98 7.35 11.61 -2.02
C PRO A 98 7.23 11.91 -0.53
N GLU A 99 7.15 13.19 -0.16
CA GLU A 99 7.05 13.66 1.22
C GLU A 99 5.78 13.17 1.92
N ARG A 100 4.64 13.09 1.21
CA ARG A 100 3.39 12.58 1.78
C ARG A 100 3.48 11.07 2.00
N ILE A 101 4.06 10.34 1.05
CA ILE A 101 4.27 8.89 1.16
C ILE A 101 5.21 8.59 2.33
N GLN A 102 6.26 9.39 2.49
CA GLN A 102 7.18 9.28 3.62
C GLN A 102 6.50 9.60 4.95
N ALA A 103 5.63 10.61 4.99
CA ALA A 103 4.84 10.94 6.19
C ALA A 103 3.92 9.79 6.59
N LEU A 104 3.21 9.20 5.62
CA LEU A 104 2.34 8.03 5.84
C LEU A 104 3.12 6.82 6.35
N LYS A 105 4.28 6.52 5.73
CA LYS A 105 5.17 5.44 6.20
C LYS A 105 5.62 5.63 7.65
N ASN A 106 5.80 6.88 8.07
CA ASN A 106 6.26 7.21 9.42
C ASN A 106 5.12 7.38 10.44
N SER A 107 3.87 7.55 10.00
CA SER A 107 2.77 7.90 10.89
C SER A 107 2.21 6.71 11.68
N VAL A 108 2.41 5.49 11.19
CA VAL A 108 1.92 4.28 11.85
C VAL A 108 2.94 3.14 11.73
N GLN A 109 3.05 2.35 12.78
CA GLN A 109 3.76 1.08 12.73
C GLN A 109 2.82 0.02 12.15
N PHE A 110 3.20 -0.57 11.03
CA PHE A 110 2.47 -1.67 10.42
C PHE A 110 2.92 -2.99 11.04
N SER A 111 1.98 -3.81 11.49
CA SER A 111 2.25 -5.16 11.97
C SER A 111 1.26 -6.13 11.34
N VAL A 112 1.77 -7.19 10.74
CA VAL A 112 0.94 -8.25 10.14
C VAL A 112 0.98 -9.46 11.06
N TYR A 113 -0.19 -9.99 11.40
CA TYR A 113 -0.29 -11.22 12.18
C TYR A 113 -0.99 -12.27 11.33
N SER A 114 -0.26 -13.33 10.99
CA SER A 114 -0.80 -14.48 10.25
C SER A 114 -0.94 -15.67 11.21
N PRO A 115 -2.17 -16.09 11.58
CA PRO A 115 -2.36 -17.23 12.48
C PRO A 115 -1.68 -18.50 11.96
N GLY A 116 -0.88 -19.15 12.81
CA GLY A 116 -0.15 -20.38 12.46
C GLY A 116 1.16 -20.18 11.70
N SER A 117 1.66 -18.94 11.60
CA SER A 117 2.91 -18.61 10.93
C SER A 117 3.70 -17.56 11.71
N ASP A 118 4.97 -17.85 12.01
CA ASP A 118 5.88 -16.90 12.69
C ASP A 118 6.57 -15.94 11.72
N SER A 119 6.41 -16.12 10.40
CA SER A 119 7.12 -15.34 9.36
C SER A 119 6.60 -13.91 9.15
N CYS A 120 5.51 -13.52 9.83
CA CYS A 120 4.94 -12.17 9.71
C CYS A 120 5.23 -11.26 10.91
N ILE A 121 5.91 -11.75 11.95
CA ILE A 121 6.27 -10.94 13.10
C ILE A 121 7.52 -10.11 12.74
N ASP A 122 7.39 -8.78 12.75
CA ASP A 122 8.55 -7.90 12.74
C ASP A 122 9.41 -8.20 13.99
N PRO A 123 10.67 -8.65 13.84
CA PRO A 123 11.55 -8.93 14.97
C PRO A 123 11.83 -7.72 15.87
N GLY A 124 11.47 -6.50 15.44
CA GLY A 124 11.49 -5.28 16.26
C GLY A 124 10.46 -5.24 17.40
N LEU A 125 9.46 -6.13 17.41
CA LEU A 125 8.41 -6.17 18.46
C LEU A 125 8.86 -6.85 19.77
N ALA A 126 10.07 -7.42 19.80
CA ALA A 126 10.69 -7.93 21.01
C ALA A 126 11.65 -6.90 21.62
N LYS A 127 11.19 -5.66 21.84
CA LYS A 127 11.75 -4.71 22.81
C LYS A 127 10.86 -3.50 23.05
#